data_AF-A0A1W2FUN1-F1
#
_entry.id   AF-A0A1W2FUN1-F1
#
_cell.length_a   1.000
_cell.length_b   1.000
_cell.length_c   1.000
_cell.angle_alpha   90.00
_cell.angle_beta   90.00
_cell.angle_gamma   90.00
#
_symmetry.space_group_name_H-M   'P 1'
#
loop_
_entity.id
_entity.type
_entity.pdbx_description
1 polymer ?
#
loop_
_entity_poly.entity_id
_entity_poly.type
_entity_poly.pdbx_seq_one_letter_code
_entity_poly.pdbx_strand_id
1 'polypeptide(L)'
;MRPATTPLPAADHGLIGDGHEWALVGRDGSIRHMSVSQDGDALVVDDQSFVITVEHLHGSRQYYLPDTNVLVTEMHGPAGVVEVTDAFTVRPPADRIGEPPVPRGELLRYLRVLEGHVTLCVESTFHVITDRQLGAPITVAAGEDLWFLLRWNDSCPPFPPERLIDDTAAAWRRWTDAITYQGPHDHMVRRSALLLQGISRSGSAEAAAAFHAIGLVDEADGGDNAFRSQPFEPLREGHCALVRYGYLLVENLLGQGLVEQADMLYEALSATANSLGLHGERTNPATGRILDCFPAPATHVAAISSAVALTKAAR
;
A
#
# COMPACT_ATOMS: atom_id res chain seq x y z
N MET A 1 4.09 14.14 -26.84
CA MET A 1 4.84 12.89 -26.58
C MET A 1 4.94 12.79 -25.07
N ARG A 2 4.07 12.01 -24.41
CA ARG A 2 4.19 11.79 -22.95
C ARG A 2 5.57 11.16 -22.71
N PRO A 3 6.39 11.63 -21.78
CA PRO A 3 7.55 10.84 -21.38
C PRO A 3 6.99 9.53 -20.84
N ALA A 4 7.33 8.42 -21.49
CA ALA A 4 7.16 7.10 -20.91
C ALA A 4 8.01 7.13 -19.63
N THR A 5 7.34 7.38 -18.51
CA THR A 5 7.98 7.32 -17.19
C THR A 5 8.37 5.88 -17.00
N THR A 6 9.66 5.64 -16.77
CA THR A 6 10.17 4.30 -16.48
C THR A 6 9.33 3.70 -15.35
N PRO A 7 8.88 2.44 -15.47
CA PRO A 7 8.14 1.77 -14.40
C PRO A 7 8.87 1.88 -13.07
N LEU A 8 8.16 2.21 -12.01
CA LEU A 8 8.74 2.27 -10.67
C LEU A 8 8.96 0.84 -10.16
N PRO A 9 10.07 0.57 -9.44
CA PRO A 9 10.23 -0.70 -8.75
C PRO A 9 9.08 -0.99 -7.79
N ALA A 10 8.72 -2.25 -7.61
CA ALA A 10 7.70 -2.68 -6.64
C ALA A 10 7.92 -2.09 -5.24
N ALA A 11 9.17 -2.07 -4.77
CA ALA A 11 9.53 -1.53 -3.46
C ALA A 11 9.21 -0.03 -3.27
N ASP A 12 9.05 0.73 -4.36
CA ASP A 12 8.72 2.16 -4.37
C ASP A 12 7.21 2.43 -4.42
N HIS A 13 6.39 1.45 -4.04
CA HIS A 13 4.96 1.59 -3.90
C HIS A 13 4.49 1.39 -2.46
N GLY A 14 3.49 2.17 -2.07
CA GLY A 14 2.62 1.88 -0.93
C GLY A 14 1.27 1.34 -1.40
N LEU A 15 0.56 0.64 -0.51
CA LEU A 15 -0.81 0.18 -0.75
C LEU A 15 -1.78 0.93 0.16
N ILE A 16 -2.87 1.44 -0.39
CA ILE A 16 -4.01 1.95 0.36
C ILE A 16 -5.26 1.15 -0.01
N GLY A 17 -6.22 1.08 0.89
CA GLY A 17 -7.49 0.40 0.65
C GLY A 17 -8.44 0.52 1.83
N ASP A 18 -9.73 0.27 1.59
CA ASP A 18 -10.81 0.35 2.57
C ASP A 18 -11.48 -1.00 2.86
N GLY A 19 -10.87 -2.08 2.38
CA GLY A 19 -11.41 -3.43 2.43
C GLY A 19 -12.34 -3.75 1.27
N HIS A 20 -12.70 -2.79 0.41
CA HIS A 20 -13.51 -3.03 -0.80
C HIS A 20 -12.75 -2.66 -2.06
N GLU A 21 -12.08 -1.51 -2.01
CA GLU A 21 -11.19 -0.99 -3.02
C GLU A 21 -9.75 -0.90 -2.50
N TRP A 22 -8.79 -0.92 -3.42
CA TRP A 22 -7.38 -0.72 -3.10
C TRP A 22 -6.63 -0.09 -4.26
N ALA A 23 -5.50 0.54 -3.99
CA ALA A 23 -4.63 1.13 -4.98
C ALA A 23 -3.16 1.02 -4.57
N LEU A 24 -2.28 0.90 -5.57
CA LEU A 24 -0.85 1.12 -5.40
C LEU A 24 -0.51 2.56 -5.71
N VAL A 25 0.21 3.19 -4.77
CA VAL A 25 0.64 4.58 -4.85
C VAL A 25 2.16 4.59 -4.99
N GLY A 26 2.64 4.98 -6.15
CA GLY A 26 4.06 5.15 -6.43
C GLY A 26 4.65 6.36 -5.71
N ARG A 27 5.93 6.28 -5.36
CA ARG A 27 6.72 7.39 -4.81
C ARG A 27 6.89 8.59 -5.74
N ASP A 28 6.46 8.47 -7.00
CA ASP A 28 6.38 9.54 -7.98
C ASP A 28 5.01 10.25 -8.01
N GLY A 29 4.09 9.87 -7.11
CA GLY A 29 2.73 10.38 -7.05
C GLY A 29 1.76 9.72 -8.03
N SER A 30 2.17 8.64 -8.71
CA SER A 30 1.29 7.90 -9.62
C SER A 30 0.43 6.86 -8.91
N ILE A 31 -0.84 6.78 -9.31
CA ILE A 31 -1.71 5.63 -9.04
C ILE A 31 -2.06 5.04 -10.40
N ARG A 32 -1.45 3.89 -10.72
CA ARG A 32 -1.60 3.21 -12.02
C ARG A 32 -2.29 1.86 -11.91
N HIS A 33 -2.39 1.33 -10.69
CA HIS A 33 -3.07 0.08 -10.38
C HIS A 33 -4.04 0.33 -9.26
N MET A 34 -5.32 0.11 -9.55
CA MET A 34 -6.40 0.31 -8.62
C MET A 34 -7.51 -0.70 -8.89
N SER A 35 -8.10 -1.21 -7.83
CA SER A 35 -9.35 -1.96 -7.89
C SER A 35 -10.48 -1.03 -7.48
N VAL A 36 -11.38 -0.75 -8.41
CA VAL A 36 -12.63 -0.02 -8.15
C VAL A 36 -13.81 -0.91 -8.45
N SER A 37 -14.79 -0.89 -7.55
CA SER A 37 -16.04 -1.61 -7.73
C SER A 37 -17.04 -0.73 -8.47
N GLN A 38 -17.25 -0.97 -9.76
CA GLN A 38 -18.47 -0.51 -10.45
C GLN A 38 -19.53 -1.59 -10.25
N ASP A 39 -20.69 -1.23 -9.68
CA ASP A 39 -21.85 -2.13 -9.49
C ASP A 39 -21.67 -3.34 -8.57
N GLY A 40 -20.63 -3.36 -7.72
CA GLY A 40 -20.48 -4.34 -6.64
C GLY A 40 -19.39 -5.39 -6.88
N ASP A 41 -18.86 -5.50 -8.10
CA ASP A 41 -17.71 -6.36 -8.43
C ASP A 41 -16.43 -5.52 -8.52
N ALA A 42 -15.47 -5.82 -7.64
CA ALA A 42 -14.16 -5.19 -7.65
C ALA A 42 -13.35 -5.71 -8.85
N LEU A 43 -13.21 -4.90 -9.89
CA LEU A 43 -12.38 -5.20 -11.06
C LEU A 43 -11.06 -4.45 -10.93
N VAL A 44 -9.94 -5.09 -11.24
CA VAL A 44 -8.70 -4.34 -11.54
C VAL A 44 -8.94 -3.64 -12.87
N VAL A 45 -8.91 -2.32 -12.87
CA VAL A 45 -9.17 -1.59 -14.11
C VAL A 45 -7.85 -1.30 -14.80
N ASP A 46 -7.62 -2.02 -15.90
CA ASP A 46 -6.51 -1.77 -16.80
C ASP A 46 -6.68 -0.40 -17.50
N ASP A 47 -5.56 0.26 -17.82
CA ASP A 47 -5.51 1.55 -18.54
C ASP A 47 -6.17 2.74 -17.80
N GLN A 48 -6.55 2.57 -16.52
CA GLN A 48 -6.98 3.66 -15.65
C GLN A 48 -5.87 4.13 -14.74
N SER A 49 -5.69 5.45 -14.66
CA SER A 49 -4.65 6.06 -13.83
C SER A 49 -5.11 7.38 -13.26
N PHE A 50 -4.52 7.70 -12.11
CA PHE A 50 -4.62 9.00 -11.48
C PHE A 50 -3.23 9.42 -11.00
N VAL A 51 -2.59 10.31 -11.75
CA VAL A 51 -1.19 10.69 -11.59
C VAL A 51 -1.08 12.15 -11.18
N ILE A 52 -0.37 12.41 -10.09
CA ILE A 52 0.05 13.74 -9.67
C ILE A 52 1.56 13.78 -9.83
N THR A 53 2.04 14.59 -10.77
CA THR A 53 3.47 14.76 -11.05
C THR A 53 3.96 16.07 -10.48
N VAL A 54 5.08 16.05 -9.75
CA VAL A 54 5.85 17.26 -9.40
C VAL A 54 6.86 17.54 -10.51
N GLU A 55 6.85 18.75 -11.07
CA GLU A 55 7.84 19.12 -12.10
C GLU A 55 9.27 19.03 -11.54
N HIS A 56 10.15 18.36 -12.28
CA HIS A 56 11.55 18.16 -11.90
C HIS A 56 11.73 17.50 -10.52
N LEU A 57 10.90 16.50 -10.20
CA LEU A 57 11.04 15.65 -9.02
C LEU A 57 12.46 15.08 -8.91
N HIS A 58 13.13 15.34 -7.79
CA HIS A 58 14.50 14.86 -7.55
C HIS A 58 14.66 14.06 -6.25
N GLY A 59 13.58 13.90 -5.49
CA GLY A 59 13.55 13.06 -4.31
C GLY A 59 12.12 12.88 -3.81
N SER A 60 11.86 11.75 -3.17
CA SER A 60 10.60 11.52 -2.46
C SER A 60 10.80 10.52 -1.33
N ARG A 61 9.86 10.46 -0.41
CA ARG A 61 9.76 9.40 0.61
C ARG A 61 8.30 9.12 0.91
N GLN A 62 8.02 7.90 1.35
CA GLN A 62 6.68 7.49 1.74
C GLN A 62 6.66 6.99 3.17
N TYR A 63 5.55 7.26 3.86
CA TYR A 63 5.27 6.73 5.18
C TYR A 63 3.75 6.70 5.39
N TYR A 64 3.26 5.74 6.17
CA TYR A 64 1.87 5.77 6.61
C TYR A 64 1.72 6.69 7.82
N LEU A 65 0.56 7.34 7.97
CA LEU A 65 0.20 7.88 9.27
C LEU A 65 0.15 6.71 10.28
N PRO A 66 0.70 6.89 11.50
CA PRO A 66 0.82 5.79 12.47
C PRO A 66 -0.51 5.11 12.74
N ASP A 67 -0.48 3.77 12.71
CA ASP A 67 -1.63 2.88 12.93
C ASP A 67 -2.82 3.13 11.98
N THR A 68 -2.52 3.47 10.72
CA THR A 68 -3.55 3.69 9.70
C THR A 68 -3.22 3.05 8.34
N ASN A 69 -4.22 3.02 7.46
CA ASN A 69 -4.05 2.80 6.03
C ASN A 69 -4.08 4.11 5.22
N VAL A 70 -3.60 5.21 5.81
CA VAL A 70 -3.47 6.53 5.17
C VAL A 70 -2.00 6.74 4.83
N LEU A 71 -1.69 6.91 3.55
CA LEU A 71 -0.33 7.01 3.04
C LEU A 71 0.04 8.46 2.78
N VAL A 72 1.24 8.88 3.18
CA VAL A 72 1.82 10.18 2.83
C VAL A 72 3.01 9.95 1.90
N THR A 73 3.00 10.63 0.76
CA THR A 73 4.12 10.74 -0.17
C THR A 73 4.67 12.16 -0.12
N GLU A 74 5.83 12.34 0.49
CA GLU A 74 6.56 13.61 0.47
C GLU A 74 7.44 13.66 -0.79
N MET A 75 7.30 14.73 -1.57
CA MET A 75 7.97 14.91 -2.86
C MET A 75 8.73 16.24 -2.91
N HIS A 76 9.94 16.19 -3.45
CA HIS A 76 10.90 17.28 -3.47
C HIS A 76 11.04 17.80 -4.91
N GLY A 77 10.53 19.01 -5.13
CA GLY A 77 10.68 19.77 -6.36
C GLY A 77 11.79 20.82 -6.23
N PRO A 78 12.22 21.46 -7.33
CA PRO A 78 13.38 22.35 -7.34
C PRO A 78 13.27 23.57 -6.42
N ALA A 79 12.04 24.00 -6.09
CA ALA A 79 11.77 25.21 -5.33
C ALA A 79 10.86 24.98 -4.10
N GLY A 80 10.58 23.73 -3.74
CA GLY A 80 9.68 23.42 -2.64
C GLY A 80 9.44 21.94 -2.40
N VAL A 81 8.76 21.66 -1.28
CA VAL A 81 8.41 20.31 -0.83
C VAL A 81 6.90 20.23 -0.68
N VAL A 82 6.31 19.14 -1.17
CA VAL A 82 4.86 18.87 -1.08
C VAL A 82 4.62 17.49 -0.50
N GLU A 83 3.65 17.39 0.40
CA GLU A 83 3.12 16.12 0.86
C GLU A 83 1.81 15.84 0.14
N VAL A 84 1.66 14.60 -0.33
CA VAL A 84 0.41 14.07 -0.87
C VAL A 84 -0.06 12.97 0.07
N THR A 85 -1.19 13.19 0.71
CA THR A 85 -1.86 12.23 1.60
C THR A 85 -2.96 11.53 0.81
N ASP A 86 -2.80 10.23 0.61
CA ASP A 86 -3.68 9.37 -0.16
C ASP A 86 -4.46 8.43 0.77
N ALA A 87 -5.78 8.37 0.60
CA ALA A 87 -6.64 7.46 1.34
C ALA A 87 -7.92 7.10 0.57
N PHE A 88 -8.28 5.81 0.59
CA PHE A 88 -9.68 5.45 0.44
C PHE A 88 -10.41 5.86 1.72
N THR A 89 -11.39 6.74 1.60
CA THR A 89 -12.01 7.35 2.78
C THR A 89 -13.00 6.38 3.42
N VAL A 90 -12.97 6.33 4.75
CA VAL A 90 -13.81 5.44 5.55
C VAL A 90 -14.50 6.20 6.66
N ARG A 91 -15.48 5.56 7.28
CA ARG A 91 -16.11 6.03 8.52
C ARG A 91 -16.01 4.94 9.60
N PRO A 92 -16.01 5.30 10.88
CA PRO A 92 -16.07 4.31 11.93
C PRO A 92 -17.36 3.47 11.82
N PRO A 93 -17.32 2.18 12.18
CA PRO A 93 -18.51 1.35 12.25
C PRO A 93 -19.46 1.85 13.36
N ALA A 94 -20.76 1.62 13.19
CA ALA A 94 -21.80 2.12 14.09
C ALA A 94 -21.67 1.58 15.52
N ASP A 95 -21.18 0.34 15.66
CA ASP A 95 -21.32 -0.41 16.91
C ASP A 95 -20.01 -0.50 17.69
N ARG A 96 -19.10 -1.42 17.31
CA ARG A 96 -18.03 -1.89 18.21
C ARG A 96 -16.62 -1.46 17.80
N ILE A 97 -15.74 -1.32 18.80
CA ILE A 97 -14.29 -1.23 18.59
C ILE A 97 -13.79 -2.56 18.01
N GLY A 98 -12.89 -2.50 17.03
CA GLY A 98 -12.34 -3.68 16.33
C GLY A 98 -13.17 -4.17 15.15
N GLU A 99 -14.35 -3.60 14.89
CA GLU A 99 -15.02 -3.77 13.60
C GLU A 99 -14.30 -2.97 12.51
N PRO A 100 -14.15 -3.52 11.29
CA PRO A 100 -13.52 -2.81 10.19
C PRO A 100 -14.18 -1.44 9.90
N PRO A 101 -13.41 -0.44 9.47
CA PRO A 101 -13.97 0.80 8.96
C PRO A 101 -14.92 0.54 7.78
N VAL A 102 -15.95 1.38 7.65
CA VAL A 102 -16.94 1.26 6.57
C VAL A 102 -16.52 2.16 5.40
N PRO A 103 -16.35 1.63 4.18
CA PRO A 103 -16.07 2.41 2.97
C PRO A 103 -17.06 3.54 2.72
N ARG A 104 -16.56 4.64 2.16
CA ARG A 104 -17.39 5.71 1.59
C ARG A 104 -17.54 5.60 0.07
N GLY A 105 -16.69 4.80 -0.58
CA GLY A 105 -16.63 4.74 -2.04
C GLY A 105 -15.96 5.97 -2.64
N GLU A 106 -14.82 6.35 -2.08
CA GLU A 106 -14.10 7.59 -2.37
C GLU A 106 -12.59 7.39 -2.25
N LEU A 107 -11.81 7.86 -3.23
CA LEU A 107 -10.36 8.03 -3.12
C LEU A 107 -10.04 9.52 -3.02
N LEU A 108 -9.49 9.93 -1.87
CA LEU A 108 -9.03 11.29 -1.63
C LEU A 108 -7.50 11.37 -1.76
N ARG A 109 -7.05 12.33 -2.55
CA ARG A 109 -5.65 12.78 -2.61
C ARG A 109 -5.59 14.23 -2.14
N TYR A 110 -5.06 14.44 -0.94
CA TYR A 110 -4.94 15.75 -0.30
C TYR A 110 -3.49 16.20 -0.29
N LEU A 111 -3.20 17.42 -0.70
CA LEU A 111 -1.85 17.92 -0.87
C LEU A 111 -1.62 19.15 -0.01
N ARG A 112 -0.43 19.21 0.60
CA ARG A 112 0.04 20.38 1.35
C ARG A 112 1.45 20.71 0.93
N VAL A 113 1.68 21.97 0.53
CA VAL A 113 3.03 22.47 0.29
C VAL A 113 3.64 22.88 1.61
N LEU A 114 4.71 22.17 2.01
CA LEU A 114 5.40 22.41 3.27
C LEU A 114 6.35 23.60 3.19
N GLU A 115 7.07 23.72 2.08
CA GLU A 115 8.12 24.71 1.89
C GLU A 115 8.12 25.24 0.46
N GLY A 116 8.40 26.54 0.30
CA GLY A 116 8.58 27.18 -0.99
C GLY A 116 7.33 27.12 -1.88
N HIS A 117 7.51 26.69 -3.13
CA HIS A 117 6.41 26.45 -4.06
C HIS A 117 6.70 25.23 -4.94
N VAL A 118 5.65 24.57 -5.39
CA VAL A 118 5.73 23.43 -6.32
C VAL A 118 4.82 23.65 -7.51
N THR A 119 5.24 23.14 -8.67
CA THR A 119 4.41 23.08 -9.87
C THR A 119 4.01 21.64 -10.11
N LEU A 120 2.70 21.41 -10.19
CA LEU A 120 2.08 20.10 -10.26
C LEU A 120 1.36 19.91 -11.60
N CYS A 121 1.47 18.73 -12.18
CA CYS A 121 0.63 18.28 -13.29
C CYS A 121 -0.25 17.15 -12.82
N VAL A 122 -1.56 17.28 -13.05
CA VAL A 122 -2.55 16.30 -12.62
C VAL A 122 -3.21 15.70 -13.85
N GLU A 123 -3.01 14.40 -14.02
CA GLU A 123 -3.59 13.61 -15.12
C GLU A 123 -4.46 12.51 -14.52
N SER A 124 -5.67 12.36 -15.04
CA SER A 124 -6.60 11.32 -14.59
C SER A 124 -7.44 10.82 -15.75
N THR A 125 -7.66 9.51 -15.79
CA THR A 125 -8.66 8.89 -16.67
C THR A 125 -10.06 8.91 -16.06
N PHE A 126 -10.17 9.22 -14.78
CA PHE A 126 -11.42 9.37 -14.05
C PHE A 126 -11.90 10.82 -14.03
N HIS A 127 -13.21 10.99 -13.82
CA HIS A 127 -13.76 12.27 -13.44
C HIS A 127 -13.30 12.64 -12.01
N VAL A 128 -12.45 13.66 -11.91
CA VAL A 128 -11.92 14.16 -10.64
C VAL A 128 -12.78 15.32 -10.14
N ILE A 129 -13.24 15.24 -8.89
CA ILE A 129 -13.88 16.34 -8.18
C ILE A 129 -12.78 17.18 -7.52
N THR A 130 -12.74 18.47 -7.83
CA THR A 130 -11.77 19.45 -7.31
C THR A 130 -12.26 20.88 -7.55
N ASP A 131 -11.68 21.86 -6.87
CA ASP A 131 -11.87 23.29 -7.12
C ASP A 131 -10.82 23.90 -8.08
N ARG A 132 -9.88 23.07 -8.57
CA ARG A 132 -8.83 23.48 -9.52
C ARG A 132 -9.17 23.08 -10.95
N GLN A 133 -8.71 23.91 -11.88
CA GLN A 133 -8.76 23.57 -13.30
C GLN A 133 -7.68 22.51 -13.60
N LEU A 134 -8.09 21.38 -14.17
CA LEU A 134 -7.19 20.33 -14.63
C LEU A 134 -6.74 20.55 -16.08
N GLY A 135 -5.63 19.92 -16.46
CA GLY A 135 -5.09 19.96 -17.83
C GLY A 135 -4.04 21.06 -18.09
N ALA A 136 -3.67 21.84 -17.09
CA ALA A 136 -2.54 22.76 -17.11
C ALA A 136 -1.72 22.64 -15.80
N PRO A 137 -0.42 23.00 -15.81
CA PRO A 137 0.38 23.01 -14.59
C PRO A 137 -0.22 23.94 -13.51
N ILE A 138 -0.29 23.45 -12.28
CA ILE A 138 -0.83 24.16 -11.11
C ILE A 138 0.35 24.52 -10.21
N THR A 139 0.63 25.80 -10.01
CA THR A 139 1.67 26.24 -9.07
C THR A 139 1.04 26.59 -7.74
N VAL A 140 1.60 26.05 -6.66
CA VAL A 140 1.06 26.13 -5.29
C VAL A 140 2.17 26.58 -4.35
N ALA A 141 1.89 27.57 -3.51
CA ALA A 141 2.83 28.06 -2.51
C ALA A 141 2.63 27.38 -1.14
N ALA A 142 3.66 27.43 -0.31
CA ALA A 142 3.58 26.93 1.06
C ALA A 142 2.41 27.56 1.84
N GLY A 143 1.67 26.72 2.57
CA GLY A 143 0.47 27.11 3.29
C GLY A 143 -0.83 27.07 2.47
N GLU A 144 -0.75 26.73 1.18
CA GLU A 144 -1.92 26.37 0.38
C GLU A 144 -2.10 24.84 0.34
N ASP A 145 -3.36 24.42 0.50
CA ASP A 145 -3.75 23.03 0.37
C ASP A 145 -4.49 22.80 -0.95
N LEU A 146 -4.31 21.63 -1.54
CA LEU A 146 -5.08 21.15 -2.69
C LEU A 146 -5.74 19.82 -2.36
N TRP A 147 -6.79 19.49 -3.11
CA TRP A 147 -7.45 18.22 -2.96
C TRP A 147 -8.04 17.78 -4.30
N PHE A 148 -8.07 16.46 -4.46
CA PHE A 148 -8.67 15.80 -5.60
C PHE A 148 -9.38 14.54 -5.12
N LEU A 149 -10.63 14.39 -5.52
CA LEU A 149 -11.49 13.31 -5.05
C LEU A 149 -12.02 12.51 -6.25
N LEU A 150 -11.82 11.20 -6.22
CA LEU A 150 -12.60 10.27 -7.03
C LEU A 150 -13.74 9.71 -6.18
N ARG A 151 -14.90 9.49 -6.79
CA ARG A 151 -16.10 9.02 -6.09
C ARG A 151 -16.91 8.08 -6.97
N TRP A 152 -17.38 6.99 -6.37
CA TRP A 152 -18.19 5.95 -7.01
C TRP A 152 -19.57 5.78 -6.36
N ASN A 153 -19.84 6.43 -5.22
CA ASN A 153 -21.12 6.41 -4.54
C ASN A 153 -21.72 7.83 -4.40
N ASP A 154 -23.01 8.01 -4.69
CA ASP A 154 -23.70 9.31 -4.81
C ASP A 154 -23.89 10.08 -3.48
N SER A 155 -23.47 9.53 -2.34
CA SER A 155 -23.67 10.16 -1.03
C SER A 155 -22.54 11.14 -0.68
N CYS A 156 -22.75 12.43 -0.91
CA CYS A 156 -21.82 13.51 -0.55
C CYS A 156 -21.92 13.89 0.93
N PRO A 157 -20.84 13.87 1.73
CA PRO A 157 -20.75 14.72 2.92
C PRO A 157 -20.16 16.08 2.52
N PRO A 158 -20.79 17.22 2.87
CA PRO A 158 -20.12 18.51 2.80
C PRO A 158 -19.28 18.69 4.07
N PHE A 159 -17.98 18.50 4.01
CA PHE A 159 -17.01 18.91 5.03
C PHE A 159 -15.64 19.08 4.37
N PRO A 160 -14.72 19.88 4.94
CA PRO A 160 -13.51 20.20 4.23
C PRO A 160 -12.60 18.95 4.15
N PRO A 161 -11.88 18.74 3.04
CA PRO A 161 -11.12 17.51 2.75
C PRO A 161 -10.16 17.06 3.85
N GLU A 162 -9.54 17.99 4.57
CA GLU A 162 -8.67 17.70 5.71
C GLU A 162 -9.37 16.89 6.80
N ARG A 163 -10.66 17.17 7.03
CA ARG A 163 -11.46 16.44 8.01
C ARG A 163 -11.73 15.00 7.56
N LEU A 164 -11.81 14.73 6.25
CA LEU A 164 -11.99 13.37 5.74
C LEU A 164 -10.76 12.51 6.01
N ILE A 165 -9.55 13.08 5.90
CA ILE A 165 -8.30 12.40 6.27
C ILE A 165 -8.29 12.10 7.77
N ASP A 166 -8.62 13.09 8.61
CA ASP A 166 -8.65 12.92 10.07
C ASP A 166 -9.67 11.86 10.50
N ASP A 167 -10.89 11.92 9.97
CA ASP A 167 -11.95 10.94 10.26
C ASP A 167 -11.55 9.53 9.79
N THR A 168 -10.90 9.42 8.62
CA THR A 168 -10.40 8.16 8.07
C THR A 168 -9.28 7.59 8.96
N ALA A 169 -8.30 8.40 9.34
CA ALA A 169 -7.23 8.01 10.24
C ALA A 169 -7.77 7.57 11.61
N ALA A 170 -8.74 8.29 12.16
CA ALA A 170 -9.38 7.93 13.42
C ALA A 170 -10.14 6.60 13.35
N ALA A 171 -10.83 6.33 12.23
CA ALA A 171 -11.51 5.05 12.01
C ALA A 171 -10.54 3.88 11.97
N TRP A 172 -9.41 4.03 11.26
CA TRP A 172 -8.36 3.01 11.23
C TRP A 172 -7.73 2.78 12.61
N ARG A 173 -7.40 3.84 13.34
CA ARG A 173 -6.84 3.74 14.70
C ARG A 173 -7.78 3.01 15.64
N ARG A 174 -9.08 3.33 15.59
CA ARG A 174 -10.11 2.63 16.37
C ARG A 174 -10.14 1.12 16.07
N TRP A 175 -9.88 0.72 14.83
CA TRP A 175 -9.79 -0.70 14.47
C TRP A 175 -8.49 -1.32 14.99
N THR A 176 -7.34 -0.68 14.77
CA THR A 176 -6.03 -1.20 15.23
C THR A 176 -5.89 -1.24 16.75
N ASP A 177 -6.59 -0.37 17.48
CA ASP A 177 -6.63 -0.36 18.94
C ASP A 177 -7.22 -1.66 19.52
N ALA A 178 -7.97 -2.42 18.72
CA ALA A 178 -8.48 -3.73 19.09
C ALA A 178 -7.45 -4.86 18.94
N ILE A 179 -6.30 -4.61 18.30
CA ILE A 179 -5.24 -5.61 18.14
C ILE A 179 -4.59 -5.86 19.50
N THR A 180 -4.69 -7.10 19.98
CA THR A 180 -4.24 -7.51 21.32
C THR A 180 -2.83 -8.08 21.36
N TYR A 181 -2.14 -8.15 20.22
CA TYR A 181 -0.75 -8.59 20.17
C TYR A 181 0.15 -7.61 20.93
N GLN A 182 1.05 -8.14 21.77
CA GLN A 182 1.98 -7.38 22.61
C GLN A 182 3.39 -7.99 22.59
N GLY A 183 3.77 -8.63 21.49
CA GLY A 183 5.10 -9.23 21.32
C GLY A 183 6.11 -8.27 20.67
N PRO A 184 7.38 -8.69 20.53
CA PRO A 184 8.46 -7.84 20.03
C PRO A 184 8.26 -7.37 18.58
N HIS A 185 7.49 -8.12 17.78
CA HIS A 185 7.30 -7.86 16.36
C HIS A 185 6.04 -7.03 16.05
N ASP A 186 5.66 -6.14 16.99
CA ASP A 186 4.37 -5.42 16.97
C ASP A 186 4.17 -4.57 15.70
N HIS A 187 5.22 -3.85 15.28
CA HIS A 187 5.16 -3.05 14.05
C HIS A 187 4.83 -3.89 12.81
N MET A 188 5.49 -5.05 12.64
CA MET A 188 5.23 -5.94 11.50
C MET A 188 3.82 -6.54 11.57
N VAL A 189 3.37 -6.95 12.76
CA VAL A 189 2.02 -7.49 12.97
C VAL A 189 0.96 -6.44 12.62
N ARG A 190 1.07 -5.23 13.17
CA ARG A 190 0.11 -4.13 12.91
C ARG A 190 0.09 -3.73 11.45
N ARG A 191 1.26 -3.55 10.83
CA ARG A 191 1.34 -3.16 9.42
C ARG A 191 0.74 -4.22 8.50
N SER A 192 1.06 -5.48 8.74
CA SER A 192 0.51 -6.63 8.03
C SER A 192 -1.01 -6.74 8.20
N ALA A 193 -1.52 -6.52 9.42
CA ALA A 193 -2.95 -6.59 9.71
C ALA A 193 -3.71 -5.47 8.98
N LEU A 194 -3.20 -4.24 9.00
CA LEU A 194 -3.78 -3.12 8.26
C LEU A 194 -3.79 -3.37 6.75
N LEU A 195 -2.70 -3.91 6.18
CA LEU A 195 -2.66 -4.30 4.76
C LEU A 195 -3.77 -5.31 4.45
N LEU A 196 -3.84 -6.40 5.22
CA LEU A 196 -4.82 -7.45 5.00
C LEU A 196 -6.24 -6.91 5.13
N GLN A 197 -6.51 -6.09 6.15
CA GLN A 197 -7.82 -5.48 6.34
C GLN A 197 -8.18 -4.50 5.21
N GLY A 198 -7.21 -3.74 4.70
CA GLY A 198 -7.39 -2.79 3.60
C GLY A 198 -7.74 -3.43 2.27
N ILE A 199 -7.47 -4.73 2.09
CA ILE A 199 -7.78 -5.48 0.86
C ILE A 199 -8.80 -6.61 1.06
N SER A 200 -9.27 -6.83 2.30
CA SER A 200 -10.22 -7.90 2.62
C SER A 200 -11.65 -7.41 2.46
N ARG A 201 -12.31 -7.83 1.38
CA ARG A 201 -13.77 -7.81 1.30
C ARG A 201 -14.32 -8.76 2.34
N SER A 202 -15.43 -8.38 2.96
CA SER A 202 -16.08 -9.17 4.00
C SER A 202 -16.69 -10.44 3.35
N GLY A 203 -15.86 -11.45 3.06
CA GLY A 203 -16.23 -12.66 2.33
C GLY A 203 -15.01 -13.32 1.65
N SER A 204 -14.66 -14.54 2.04
CA SER A 204 -13.36 -15.19 1.79
C SER A 204 -13.01 -15.54 0.33
N ALA A 205 -13.93 -15.38 -0.62
CA ALA A 205 -13.67 -15.70 -2.04
C ALA A 205 -13.07 -14.51 -2.81
N GLU A 206 -13.49 -13.29 -2.49
CA GLU A 206 -13.06 -12.07 -3.19
C GLU A 206 -11.68 -11.59 -2.74
N ALA A 207 -11.31 -11.86 -1.47
CA ALA A 207 -9.95 -11.64 -0.99
C ALA A 207 -8.91 -12.42 -1.83
N ALA A 208 -9.23 -13.66 -2.23
CA ALA A 208 -8.36 -14.45 -3.10
C ALA A 208 -8.23 -13.85 -4.51
N ALA A 209 -9.30 -13.27 -5.05
CA ALA A 209 -9.27 -12.55 -6.32
C ALA A 209 -8.45 -11.25 -6.22
N ALA A 210 -8.60 -10.48 -5.14
CA ALA A 210 -7.78 -9.30 -4.87
C ALA A 210 -6.30 -9.67 -4.70
N PHE A 211 -5.99 -10.76 -3.99
CA PHE A 211 -4.63 -11.28 -3.86
C PHE A 211 -4.03 -11.67 -5.21
N HIS A 212 -4.81 -12.37 -6.04
CA HIS A 212 -4.39 -12.75 -7.39
C HIS A 212 -4.18 -11.51 -8.28
N ALA A 213 -5.08 -10.54 -8.19
CA ALA A 213 -5.02 -9.27 -8.91
C ALA A 213 -3.76 -8.46 -8.59
N ILE A 214 -3.42 -8.30 -7.31
CA ILE A 214 -2.18 -7.63 -6.88
C ILE A 214 -0.95 -8.39 -7.39
N GLY A 215 -0.99 -9.72 -7.39
CA GLY A 215 0.07 -10.56 -7.94
C GLY A 215 0.35 -10.32 -9.43
N LEU A 216 -0.67 -10.00 -10.22
CA LEU A 216 -0.57 -9.75 -11.66
C LEU A 216 -0.04 -8.35 -12.01
N VAL A 217 -0.12 -7.38 -11.10
CA VAL A 217 0.30 -5.99 -11.35
C VAL A 217 1.79 -5.91 -11.75
N ASP A 218 2.63 -6.74 -11.14
CA ASP A 218 4.06 -6.78 -11.44
C ASP A 218 4.38 -7.46 -12.79
N GLU A 219 3.50 -8.31 -13.32
CA GLU A 219 3.71 -8.95 -14.63
C GLU A 219 3.47 -8.00 -15.81
N ALA A 220 2.74 -6.90 -15.62
CA ALA A 220 2.35 -5.99 -16.69
C ALA A 220 3.43 -4.94 -17.04
N ASP A 221 4.38 -4.66 -16.14
CA ASP A 221 5.29 -3.51 -16.21
C ASP A 221 6.54 -3.71 -17.11
N GLY A 222 6.47 -4.61 -18.08
CA GLY A 222 7.37 -4.59 -19.26
C GLY A 222 8.86 -4.80 -18.97
N GLY A 223 9.22 -5.30 -17.79
CA GLY A 223 10.52 -5.93 -17.58
C GLY A 223 10.56 -7.22 -18.41
N ASP A 224 11.31 -7.20 -19.52
CA ASP A 224 11.65 -8.32 -20.40
C ASP A 224 10.89 -9.63 -20.11
N ASN A 225 9.80 -9.88 -20.85
CA ASN A 225 8.92 -11.05 -20.84
C ASN A 225 9.56 -12.38 -20.38
N ALA A 226 9.69 -12.60 -19.07
CA ALA A 226 10.23 -13.85 -18.50
C ALA A 226 9.19 -14.72 -17.77
N PHE A 227 7.91 -14.33 -17.73
CA PHE A 227 6.89 -15.04 -16.93
C PHE A 227 5.75 -15.66 -17.73
N ARG A 228 5.97 -15.91 -19.03
CA ARG A 228 5.08 -16.79 -19.79
C ARG A 228 5.37 -18.24 -19.40
N SER A 229 4.60 -18.79 -18.45
CA SER A 229 4.47 -20.23 -18.17
C SER A 229 5.75 -21.04 -18.43
N GLN A 230 6.85 -20.74 -17.74
CA GLN A 230 8.02 -21.59 -17.85
C GLN A 230 7.76 -22.87 -17.04
N PRO A 231 7.97 -24.08 -17.64
CA PRO A 231 8.03 -25.30 -16.84
C PRO A 231 9.15 -25.11 -15.81
N PHE A 232 8.95 -25.62 -14.59
CA PHE A 232 9.94 -25.62 -13.50
C PHE A 232 11.36 -25.87 -14.05
N GLU A 233 12.15 -24.81 -14.21
CA GLU A 233 13.57 -24.94 -14.52
C GLU A 233 14.33 -25.11 -13.21
N PRO A 234 15.18 -26.14 -13.07
CA PRO A 234 16.03 -26.26 -11.90
C PRO A 234 17.04 -25.12 -11.90
N LEU A 235 16.92 -24.29 -10.84
CA LEU A 235 17.77 -23.17 -10.42
C LEU A 235 19.19 -23.22 -11.02
N ARG A 236 19.56 -22.21 -11.83
CA ARG A 236 20.96 -21.85 -12.06
C ARG A 236 21.30 -20.54 -11.34
N GLU A 237 22.39 -20.61 -10.57
CA GLU A 237 23.14 -19.55 -9.88
C GLU A 237 22.39 -18.22 -9.62
N GLY A 238 21.72 -18.15 -8.47
CA GLY A 238 21.04 -16.94 -7.99
C GLY A 238 19.78 -17.29 -7.21
N HIS A 239 19.93 -17.93 -6.05
CA HIS A 239 18.80 -18.39 -5.22
C HIS A 239 17.83 -17.24 -4.94
N CYS A 240 16.59 -17.35 -5.40
CA CYS A 240 15.50 -16.48 -4.98
C CYS A 240 14.98 -16.95 -3.62
N ALA A 241 14.76 -16.02 -2.68
CA ALA A 241 14.16 -16.34 -1.39
C ALA A 241 12.65 -16.12 -1.46
N LEU A 242 11.88 -17.19 -1.23
CA LEU A 242 10.43 -17.10 -1.04
C LEU A 242 10.16 -16.73 0.41
N VAL A 243 9.79 -15.47 0.64
CA VAL A 243 9.71 -14.87 1.99
C VAL A 243 8.68 -15.60 2.85
N ARG A 244 7.53 -15.95 2.27
CA ARG A 244 6.47 -16.72 2.94
C ARG A 244 6.96 -18.05 3.53
N TYR A 245 7.76 -18.82 2.79
CA TYR A 245 8.28 -20.09 3.30
C TYR A 245 9.33 -19.89 4.40
N GLY A 246 10.05 -18.76 4.36
CA GLY A 246 10.89 -18.34 5.48
C GLY A 246 10.10 -18.20 6.79
N TYR A 247 8.95 -17.53 6.75
CA TYR A 247 8.09 -17.40 7.93
C TYR A 247 7.57 -18.77 8.40
N LEU A 248 7.15 -19.65 7.48
CA LEU A 248 6.76 -21.02 7.86
C LEU A 248 7.92 -21.83 8.47
N LEU A 249 9.17 -21.56 8.07
CA LEU A 249 10.35 -22.16 8.69
C LEU A 249 10.58 -21.63 10.12
N VAL A 250 10.24 -20.37 10.42
CA VAL A 250 10.25 -19.85 11.81
C VAL A 250 9.38 -20.73 12.71
N GLU A 251 8.14 -21.02 12.30
CA GLU A 251 7.23 -21.89 13.06
C GLU A 251 7.79 -23.32 13.21
N ASN A 252 8.45 -23.85 12.18
CA ASN A 252 9.09 -25.16 12.26
C ASN A 252 10.26 -25.19 13.25
N LEU A 253 11.12 -24.16 13.25
CA LEU A 253 12.22 -24.01 14.21
C LEU A 253 11.71 -23.92 15.65
N LEU A 254 10.59 -23.19 15.86
CA LEU A 254 9.92 -23.12 17.15
C LEU A 254 9.43 -24.50 17.61
N GLY A 255 8.84 -25.29 16.70
CA GLY A 255 8.43 -26.67 16.99
C GLY A 255 9.59 -27.60 17.39
N GLN A 256 10.82 -27.26 17.00
CA GLN A 256 12.06 -27.97 17.39
C GLN A 256 12.69 -27.43 18.68
N GLY A 257 12.12 -26.38 19.28
CA GLY A 257 12.69 -25.70 20.44
C GLY A 257 13.86 -24.75 20.13
N LEU A 258 14.12 -24.46 18.85
CA LEU A 258 15.22 -23.59 18.39
C LEU A 258 14.78 -22.12 18.36
N VAL A 259 14.40 -21.58 19.52
CA VAL A 259 13.75 -20.27 19.65
C VAL A 259 14.63 -19.11 19.16
N GLU A 260 15.92 -19.08 19.54
CA GLU A 260 16.84 -18.01 19.12
C GLU A 260 17.02 -17.97 17.60
N GLN A 261 17.12 -19.15 16.95
CA GLN A 261 17.26 -19.23 15.50
C GLN A 261 15.98 -18.79 14.78
N ALA A 262 14.82 -19.12 15.35
CA ALA A 262 13.53 -18.69 14.84
C ALA A 262 13.38 -17.16 14.91
N ASP A 263 13.78 -16.54 16.02
CA ASP A 263 13.76 -15.08 16.18
C ASP A 263 14.73 -14.39 15.20
N MET A 264 15.96 -14.87 15.10
CA MET A 264 16.93 -14.38 14.11
C MET A 264 16.41 -14.47 12.67
N LEU A 265 15.76 -15.57 12.31
CA LEU A 265 15.16 -15.74 10.99
C LEU A 265 13.99 -14.78 10.79
N TYR A 266 13.13 -14.58 11.80
CA TYR A 266 12.02 -13.64 11.72
C TYR A 266 12.50 -12.20 11.46
N GLU A 267 13.54 -11.76 12.18
CA GLU A 267 14.15 -10.43 11.99
C GLU A 267 14.75 -10.28 10.59
N ALA A 268 15.49 -11.29 10.12
CA ALA A 268 16.07 -11.29 8.79
C ALA A 268 14.99 -11.21 7.68
N LEU A 269 13.86 -11.91 7.86
CA LEU A 269 12.73 -11.85 6.93
C LEU A 269 12.05 -10.49 6.97
N SER A 270 11.81 -9.94 8.17
CA SER A 270 11.18 -8.63 8.36
C SER A 270 11.98 -7.51 7.66
N ALA A 271 13.31 -7.60 7.67
CA ALA A 271 14.20 -6.66 6.99
C ALA A 271 14.10 -6.69 5.45
N THR A 272 13.41 -7.67 4.86
CA THR A 272 13.17 -7.73 3.41
C THR A 272 11.95 -6.94 2.95
N ALA A 273 11.15 -6.40 3.87
CA ALA A 273 10.07 -5.49 3.53
C ALA A 273 10.61 -4.17 2.96
N ASN A 274 9.80 -3.46 2.17
CA ASN A 274 10.15 -2.10 1.78
C ASN A 274 10.10 -1.13 2.98
N SER A 275 10.40 0.16 2.75
CA SER A 275 10.39 1.18 3.81
C SER A 275 9.03 1.38 4.50
N LEU A 276 7.97 0.81 3.94
CA LEU A 276 6.61 0.85 4.47
C LEU A 276 6.23 -0.42 5.25
N GLY A 277 7.13 -1.40 5.36
CA GLY A 277 6.86 -2.67 5.99
C GLY A 277 5.99 -3.61 5.15
N LEU A 278 6.01 -3.45 3.81
CA LEU A 278 5.29 -4.30 2.88
C LEU A 278 6.24 -5.32 2.23
N HIS A 279 5.83 -6.59 2.18
CA HIS A 279 6.61 -7.67 1.58
C HIS A 279 6.13 -7.99 0.17
N GLY A 280 7.05 -8.38 -0.71
CA GLY A 280 6.72 -9.18 -1.90
C GLY A 280 6.71 -10.68 -1.60
N GLU A 281 6.39 -11.49 -2.60
CA GLU A 281 6.45 -12.94 -2.46
C GLU A 281 7.89 -13.44 -2.56
N ARG A 282 8.63 -12.89 -3.52
CA ARG A 282 10.02 -13.23 -3.80
C ARG A 282 10.94 -12.04 -3.60
N THR A 283 12.13 -12.34 -3.07
CA THR A 283 13.21 -11.37 -2.93
C THR A 283 14.52 -11.93 -3.44
N ASN A 284 15.38 -11.06 -3.96
CA ASN A 284 16.76 -11.39 -4.25
C ASN A 284 17.57 -11.25 -2.95
N PRO A 285 18.10 -12.35 -2.38
CA PRO A 285 18.82 -12.30 -1.10
C PRO A 285 20.14 -11.54 -1.17
N ALA A 286 20.74 -11.39 -2.36
CA ALA A 286 21.99 -10.64 -2.51
C ALA A 286 21.76 -9.12 -2.53
N THR A 287 20.60 -8.66 -3.01
CA THR A 287 20.32 -7.23 -3.19
C THR A 287 19.17 -6.71 -2.32
N GLY A 288 18.41 -7.59 -1.68
CA GLY A 288 17.16 -7.25 -0.96
C GLY A 288 16.00 -6.86 -1.89
N ARG A 289 16.19 -6.89 -3.21
CA ARG A 289 15.19 -6.42 -4.18
C ARG A 289 13.97 -7.34 -4.18
N ILE A 290 12.79 -6.75 -4.05
CA ILE A 290 11.51 -7.43 -4.28
C ILE A 290 11.39 -7.75 -5.77
N LEU A 291 11.12 -9.01 -6.07
CA LEU A 291 11.16 -9.53 -7.44
C LEU A 291 9.79 -9.65 -8.07
N ASP A 292 8.74 -9.90 -7.28
CA ASP A 292 7.37 -9.97 -7.76
C ASP A 292 6.29 -9.96 -6.68
N CYS A 293 5.04 -9.96 -7.16
CA CYS A 293 3.78 -10.07 -6.42
C CYS A 293 3.77 -9.16 -5.20
N PHE A 294 3.63 -7.86 -5.45
CA PHE A 294 3.80 -6.84 -4.43
C PHE A 294 2.56 -5.95 -4.24
N PRO A 295 2.13 -5.71 -2.99
CA PRO A 295 2.46 -6.48 -1.79
C PRO A 295 1.93 -7.93 -1.87
N ALA A 296 2.56 -8.87 -1.17
CA ALA A 296 2.15 -10.28 -1.10
C ALA A 296 1.34 -10.56 0.17
N PRO A 297 0.00 -10.66 0.10
CA PRO A 297 -0.84 -10.78 1.29
C PRO A 297 -0.62 -12.11 2.03
N ALA A 298 -0.34 -13.19 1.29
CA ALA A 298 -0.01 -14.48 1.89
C ALA A 298 1.29 -14.45 2.70
N THR A 299 2.27 -13.62 2.32
CA THR A 299 3.49 -13.38 3.09
C THR A 299 3.17 -12.67 4.40
N HIS A 300 2.29 -11.66 4.36
CA HIS A 300 1.84 -10.93 5.55
C HIS A 300 1.04 -11.80 6.54
N VAL A 301 0.22 -12.73 6.05
CA VAL A 301 -0.45 -13.74 6.91
C VAL A 301 0.57 -14.61 7.63
N ALA A 302 1.60 -15.11 6.92
CA ALA A 302 2.65 -15.92 7.50
C ALA A 302 3.49 -15.13 8.53
N ALA A 303 3.76 -13.85 8.27
CA ALA A 303 4.46 -12.95 9.19
C ALA A 303 3.71 -12.76 10.52
N ILE A 304 2.39 -12.56 10.48
CA ILE A 304 1.55 -12.46 11.70
C ILE A 304 1.54 -13.79 12.46
N SER A 305 1.29 -14.91 11.76
CA SER A 305 1.23 -16.24 12.38
C SER A 305 2.53 -16.58 13.12
N SER A 306 3.66 -16.34 12.45
CA SER A 306 5.00 -16.60 13.00
C SER A 306 5.30 -15.73 14.21
N ALA A 307 4.95 -14.44 14.19
CA ALA A 307 5.13 -13.54 15.32
C ALA A 307 4.35 -13.99 16.57
N VAL A 308 3.11 -14.43 16.36
CA VAL A 308 2.25 -14.97 17.43
C VAL A 308 2.83 -16.26 18.00
N ALA A 309 3.29 -17.17 17.13
CA ALA A 309 3.92 -18.42 17.57
C ALA A 309 5.20 -18.15 18.37
N LEU A 310 6.05 -17.24 17.90
CA LEU A 310 7.29 -16.86 18.56
C LEU A 310 7.03 -16.26 19.95
N THR A 311 6.04 -15.36 20.05
CA THR A 311 5.65 -14.72 21.31
C THR A 311 5.11 -15.73 22.33
N LYS A 312 4.45 -16.79 21.87
CA LYS A 312 3.98 -17.88 22.73
C LYS A 312 5.13 -18.77 23.21
N ALA A 313 6.12 -19.04 22.36
CA ALA A 313 7.27 -19.88 22.69
C ALA A 313 8.28 -19.19 23.63
N ALA A 314 8.31 -17.85 23.63
CA ALA A 314 9.16 -17.06 24.52
C ALA A 314 8.59 -16.88 25.96
N ARG A 315 7.40 -17.42 26.25
CA ARG A 315 6.76 -17.42 27.58
C ARG A 315 6.98 -18.73 28.30
#